data_AF-A0A3N5W8H4-F1
#
_entry.id   AF-A0A3N5W8H4-F1
#
_cell.length_a   1.000
_cell.length_b   1.000
_cell.length_c   1.000
_cell.angle_alpha   90.00
_cell.angle_beta   90.00
_cell.angle_gamma   90.00
#
_symmetry.space_group_name_H-M   'P 1'
#
loop_
_entity.id
_entity.type
_entity.pdbx_description
1 polymer ?
#
loop_
_entity_poly.entity_id
_entity_poly.type
_entity_poly.pdbx_seq_one_letter_code
_entity_poly.pdbx_strand_id
1 'polypeptide(L)'
;DGNLSRATSVEGAGSGWEVRWGREILWHGVFEEEGATLWDLNSSDEYLDKGVFHRGAASLALRRTDGNTAAVGTDLERHLPCDPGKEHSIAGYLRADNAKNAAMIARFYSSRTSETPVGSANAADPASGTSGWTRQWADLVTPSNGTYFEVRFTNDPPSSGTGYARFDDAAFIEWEPWVSADAPAAVPSPNNFRFLQVRSEDAGPGTARILYEETAYERTATSIDGGPPAARGASLLAYPNPFNPRTTIELAVPGEGRVPVRVAVYDLRGRRVATLFRGEVESGKTLGMTWDGLDDGGRGAPSGIYFARALIDGSSFTRKLVLLR
;
A
#
# COMPACT_ATOMS: atom_id res chain seq x y z
N ASP A 1 -5.69 -5.50 -1.18
CA ASP A 1 -5.86 -6.30 -2.42
C ASP A 1 -6.69 -5.52 -3.42
N GLY A 2 -6.38 -5.62 -4.72
CA GLY A 2 -7.25 -5.05 -5.76
C GLY A 2 -8.42 -5.98 -6.02
N ASN A 3 -9.58 -5.44 -6.33
CA ASN A 3 -10.83 -6.20 -6.45
C ASN A 3 -11.65 -5.76 -7.66
N LEU A 4 -11.17 -4.82 -8.48
CA LEU A 4 -11.92 -4.31 -9.62
C LEU A 4 -11.98 -5.36 -10.74
N SER A 5 -13.18 -5.89 -10.97
CA SER A 5 -13.38 -7.03 -11.89
C SER A 5 -14.02 -6.62 -13.20
N ARG A 6 -14.84 -5.57 -13.23
CA ARG A 6 -15.57 -5.19 -14.45
C ARG A 6 -16.05 -3.75 -14.37
N ALA A 7 -15.98 -3.02 -15.47
CA ALA A 7 -16.81 -1.85 -15.69
C ALA A 7 -18.10 -2.32 -16.39
N THR A 8 -19.27 -2.09 -15.80
CA THR A 8 -20.54 -2.61 -16.33
C THR A 8 -21.22 -1.62 -17.27
N SER A 9 -21.03 -0.32 -17.06
CA SER A 9 -21.42 0.71 -18.02
C SER A 9 -20.57 1.97 -17.85
N VAL A 10 -20.43 2.72 -18.95
CA VAL A 10 -19.89 4.08 -18.96
C VAL A 10 -20.92 4.98 -19.63
N GLU A 11 -21.44 5.96 -18.90
CA GLU A 11 -22.47 6.88 -19.35
C GLU A 11 -21.95 8.32 -19.31
N GLY A 12 -22.06 9.06 -20.40
CA GLY A 12 -21.62 10.46 -20.45
C GLY A 12 -21.94 11.11 -21.78
N ALA A 13 -21.69 12.42 -21.88
CA ALA A 13 -21.77 13.14 -23.14
C ALA A 13 -20.56 12.74 -24.01
N GLY A 14 -20.70 11.69 -24.80
CA GLY A 14 -19.65 11.16 -25.67
C GLY A 14 -20.00 9.78 -26.25
N SER A 15 -19.33 9.41 -27.33
CA SER A 15 -19.38 8.09 -27.99
C SER A 15 -18.00 7.43 -27.98
N GLY A 16 -17.95 6.14 -28.36
CA GLY A 16 -16.68 5.42 -28.46
C GLY A 16 -15.94 5.34 -27.13
N TRP A 17 -16.67 5.08 -26.05
CA TRP A 17 -16.07 4.99 -24.72
C TRP A 17 -15.08 3.82 -24.68
N GLU A 18 -13.91 4.08 -24.13
CA GLU A 18 -12.90 3.07 -23.83
C GLU A 18 -12.62 3.07 -22.33
N VAL A 19 -12.24 1.91 -21.82
CA VAL A 19 -11.94 1.67 -20.41
C VAL A 19 -10.61 0.92 -20.29
N ARG A 20 -9.90 1.15 -19.18
CA ARG A 20 -8.72 0.38 -18.81
C ARG A 20 -8.56 0.24 -17.30
N TRP A 21 -7.85 -0.81 -16.89
CA TRP A 21 -7.57 -1.13 -15.49
C TRP A 21 -6.13 -0.81 -15.16
N GLY A 22 -5.94 -0.20 -13.98
CA GLY A 22 -4.65 0.24 -13.49
C GLY A 22 -4.31 -0.45 -12.18
N ARG A 23 -3.09 -0.97 -12.10
CA ARG A 23 -2.53 -1.54 -10.87
C ARG A 23 -1.62 -0.51 -10.20
N GLU A 24 -1.73 -0.40 -8.89
CA GLU A 24 -0.80 0.38 -8.08
C GLU A 24 0.50 -0.42 -7.94
N ILE A 25 1.62 0.12 -8.43
CA ILE A 25 2.94 -0.50 -8.29
C ILE A 25 3.86 0.25 -7.32
N LEU A 26 3.47 1.47 -6.91
CA LEU A 26 4.05 2.13 -5.75
C LEU A 26 3.57 1.42 -4.48
N TRP A 27 4.49 1.14 -3.56
CA TRP A 27 4.14 0.65 -2.23
C TRP A 27 4.24 1.80 -1.23
N HIS A 28 3.32 1.85 -0.25
CA HIS A 28 3.36 2.77 0.89
C HIS A 28 3.16 4.27 0.56
N GLY A 29 2.49 4.59 -0.54
CA GLY A 29 2.10 5.97 -0.86
C GLY A 29 0.96 6.53 0.00
N VAL A 30 0.39 5.73 0.91
CA VAL A 30 -0.61 6.15 1.91
C VAL A 30 -0.01 6.50 3.27
N PHE A 31 1.29 6.27 3.48
CA PHE A 31 2.02 6.71 4.68
C PHE A 31 1.59 6.14 6.07
N GLU A 32 0.69 5.15 6.14
CA GLU A 32 0.16 4.63 7.43
C GLU A 32 0.75 3.30 7.95
N GLU A 33 1.28 2.47 7.07
CA GLU A 33 1.51 1.04 7.36
C GLU A 33 2.99 0.62 7.33
N GLU A 34 3.22 -0.68 7.57
CA GLU A 34 4.51 -1.38 7.41
C GLU A 34 5.09 -1.03 6.03
N GLY A 35 6.22 -0.31 6.01
CA GLY A 35 6.90 0.17 4.80
C GLY A 35 6.89 1.68 4.56
N ALA A 36 6.19 2.48 5.37
CA ALA A 36 6.39 3.94 5.39
C ALA A 36 7.84 4.33 5.76
N THR A 37 8.60 3.41 6.36
CA THR A 37 10.05 3.54 6.61
C THR A 37 10.91 3.42 5.36
N LEU A 38 10.35 3.07 4.20
CA LEU A 38 11.08 3.04 2.92
C LEU A 38 11.19 4.43 2.29
N TRP A 39 10.51 5.44 2.86
CA TRP A 39 10.71 6.83 2.51
C TRP A 39 11.95 7.36 3.22
N ASP A 40 12.85 7.99 2.47
CA ASP A 40 14.11 8.56 2.93
C ASP A 40 13.88 9.87 3.70
N LEU A 41 13.31 9.76 4.92
CA LEU A 41 13.06 10.89 5.82
C LEU A 41 14.34 11.26 6.58
N ASN A 42 15.25 11.95 5.89
CA ASN A 42 16.63 12.14 6.35
C ASN A 42 16.88 13.43 7.15
N SER A 43 15.83 14.19 7.45
CA SER A 43 15.93 15.43 8.24
C SER A 43 14.68 15.68 9.10
N SER A 44 14.80 16.60 10.06
CA SER A 44 13.65 17.05 10.87
C SER A 44 12.59 17.83 10.08
N ASP A 45 12.90 18.19 8.83
CA ASP A 45 11.99 18.89 7.91
C ASP A 45 11.18 17.90 7.04
N GLU A 46 11.39 16.60 7.21
CA GLU A 46 10.74 15.50 6.49
C GLU A 46 10.14 14.54 7.51
N TYR A 47 8.81 14.48 7.60
CA TYR A 47 8.17 13.66 8.63
C TYR A 47 6.77 13.22 8.24
N LEU A 48 6.28 12.18 8.92
CA LEU A 48 4.89 11.74 8.80
C LEU A 48 4.01 12.57 9.75
N ASP A 49 3.13 13.41 9.20
CA ASP A 49 2.22 14.28 9.93
C ASP A 49 0.91 13.56 10.26
N LYS A 50 0.75 13.18 11.53
CA LYS A 50 -0.45 12.50 12.05
C LYS A 50 -1.62 13.44 12.38
N GLY A 51 -1.42 14.75 12.27
CA GLY A 51 -2.44 15.76 12.56
C GLY A 51 -3.13 16.30 11.30
N VAL A 52 -2.45 16.25 10.15
CA VAL A 52 -2.96 16.76 8.89
C VAL A 52 -2.71 15.73 7.79
N PHE A 53 -3.76 15.01 7.40
CA PHE A 53 -3.74 13.99 6.36
C PHE A 53 -5.01 14.06 5.50
N HIS A 54 -5.01 13.41 4.33
CA HIS A 54 -6.16 13.38 3.43
C HIS A 54 -7.11 12.26 3.85
N ARG A 55 -6.59 11.04 4.03
CA ARG A 55 -7.32 9.87 4.52
C ARG A 55 -6.39 9.02 5.40
N GLY A 56 -6.95 8.15 6.23
CA GLY A 56 -6.14 7.30 7.12
C GLY A 56 -5.80 7.99 8.45
N ALA A 57 -4.51 8.15 8.75
CA ALA A 57 -3.96 8.57 10.04
C ALA A 57 -2.65 9.40 9.98
N ALA A 58 -2.08 9.67 8.80
CA ALA A 58 -0.79 10.31 8.54
C ALA A 58 -0.66 10.76 7.07
N SER A 59 0.14 11.79 6.84
CA SER A 59 0.61 12.16 5.50
C SER A 59 2.10 12.44 5.51
N LEU A 60 2.77 12.42 4.36
CA LEU A 60 4.12 12.93 4.27
C LEU A 60 4.11 14.46 4.34
N ALA A 61 4.90 15.05 5.22
CA ALA A 61 5.06 16.50 5.34
C ALA A 61 6.51 16.93 5.07
N LEU A 62 6.62 17.96 4.26
CA LEU A 62 7.86 18.64 3.88
C LEU A 62 7.82 20.09 4.34
N ARG A 63 8.65 20.43 5.33
CA ARG A 63 8.71 21.76 5.94
C ARG A 63 9.91 22.55 5.43
N ARG A 64 9.70 23.82 5.10
CA ARG A 64 10.77 24.79 4.89
C ARG A 64 10.47 26.14 5.52
N THR A 65 11.51 26.85 5.89
CA THR A 65 11.47 28.25 6.33
C THR A 65 12.15 29.14 5.31
N ASP A 66 11.81 30.43 5.31
CA ASP A 66 12.46 31.46 4.47
C ASP A 66 13.97 31.62 4.72
N GLY A 67 14.49 31.13 5.86
CA GLY A 67 15.92 31.05 6.15
C GLY A 67 16.64 29.87 5.47
N ASN A 68 15.92 28.89 4.91
CA ASN A 68 16.55 27.78 4.20
C ASN A 68 17.01 28.20 2.80
N THR A 69 18.16 27.69 2.34
CA THR A 69 18.75 28.04 1.04
C THR A 69 18.49 27.03 -0.07
N ALA A 70 17.87 25.89 0.24
CA ALA A 70 17.61 24.81 -0.70
C ALA A 70 16.26 24.12 -0.42
N ALA A 71 15.72 23.47 -1.45
CA ALA A 71 14.55 22.62 -1.34
C ALA A 71 14.74 21.51 -0.31
N VAL A 72 13.66 21.08 0.32
CA VAL A 72 13.59 19.75 0.96
C VAL A 72 12.99 18.79 -0.05
N GLY A 73 13.40 17.53 -0.01
CA GLY A 73 12.70 16.51 -0.73
C GLY A 73 13.10 15.12 -0.29
N THR A 74 12.12 14.24 -0.31
CA THR A 74 12.26 12.83 0.05
C THR A 74 11.91 11.96 -1.15
N ASP A 75 12.50 10.79 -1.20
CA ASP A 75 12.29 9.76 -2.19
C ASP A 75 12.22 8.38 -1.52
N LEU A 76 12.11 7.32 -2.32
CA LEU A 76 12.18 5.96 -1.82
C LEU A 76 13.64 5.52 -1.71
N GLU A 77 13.97 4.79 -0.64
CA GLU A 77 15.31 4.20 -0.44
C GLU A 77 15.80 3.37 -1.63
N ARG A 78 14.88 2.87 -2.47
CA ARG A 78 15.18 2.02 -3.63
C ARG A 78 14.24 2.31 -4.78
N HIS A 79 14.80 2.34 -6.00
CA HIS A 79 13.98 2.33 -7.20
C HIS A 79 13.21 1.02 -7.33
N LEU A 80 11.92 1.15 -7.62
CA LEU A 80 11.00 0.05 -7.88
C LEU A 80 11.01 -0.28 -9.39
N PRO A 81 10.87 -1.55 -9.80
CA PRO A 81 10.80 -1.90 -11.21
C PRO A 81 9.50 -1.41 -11.85
N CYS A 82 9.56 -1.02 -13.13
CA CYS A 82 8.40 -0.77 -14.00
C CYS A 82 8.65 -1.33 -15.40
N ASP A 83 7.59 -1.67 -16.13
CA ASP A 83 7.68 -2.15 -17.51
C ASP A 83 7.63 -0.98 -18.51
N PRO A 84 8.74 -0.59 -19.16
CA PRO A 84 8.73 0.53 -20.11
C PRO A 84 7.85 0.29 -21.35
N GLY A 85 7.36 -0.92 -21.58
CA GLY A 85 6.36 -1.24 -22.61
C GLY A 85 4.91 -0.97 -22.19
N LYS A 86 4.67 -0.60 -20.93
CA LYS A 86 3.35 -0.26 -20.39
C LYS A 86 3.16 1.26 -20.30
N GLU A 87 1.89 1.67 -20.31
CA GLU A 87 1.53 3.05 -20.00
C GLU A 87 1.45 3.23 -18.48
N HIS A 88 1.86 4.41 -18.00
CA HIS A 88 1.88 4.72 -16.58
C HIS A 88 1.25 6.06 -16.29
N SER A 89 0.80 6.23 -15.05
CA SER A 89 0.39 7.53 -14.51
C SER A 89 0.88 7.68 -13.07
N ILE A 90 0.99 8.92 -12.62
CA ILE A 90 1.21 9.27 -11.22
C ILE A 90 -0.02 10.01 -10.69
N ALA A 91 -0.40 9.71 -9.46
CA ALA A 91 -1.56 10.29 -8.80
C ALA A 91 -1.29 10.56 -7.32
N GLY A 92 -2.08 11.44 -6.72
CA GLY A 92 -2.23 11.54 -5.28
C GLY A 92 -2.83 12.87 -4.88
N TYR A 93 -2.58 13.29 -3.65
CA TYR A 93 -3.10 14.54 -3.11
C TYR A 93 -1.99 15.39 -2.52
N LEU A 94 -2.11 16.70 -2.71
CA LEU A 94 -1.24 17.72 -2.14
C LEU A 94 -2.08 18.71 -1.35
N ARG A 95 -1.67 18.99 -0.12
CA ARG A 95 -2.07 20.19 0.63
C ARG A 95 -0.87 21.12 0.77
N ALA A 96 -1.09 22.40 0.51
CA ALA A 96 -0.08 23.44 0.65
C ALA A 96 -0.48 24.41 1.77
N ASP A 97 0.43 24.69 2.69
CA ASP A 97 0.28 25.78 3.67
C ASP A 97 1.53 26.67 3.54
N ASN A 98 1.41 27.80 2.83
CA ASN A 98 2.55 28.66 2.45
C ASN A 98 3.70 27.88 1.76
N ALA A 99 3.36 26.87 0.97
CA ALA A 99 4.35 26.06 0.24
C ALA A 99 4.96 26.85 -0.92
N LYS A 100 6.11 26.40 -1.42
CA LYS A 100 6.75 26.98 -2.61
C LYS A 100 7.20 25.86 -3.53
N ASN A 101 6.81 25.92 -4.80
CA ASN A 101 7.14 24.93 -5.83
C ASN A 101 7.01 23.47 -5.34
N ALA A 102 5.98 23.18 -4.55
CA ALA A 102 5.76 21.86 -4.00
C ALA A 102 5.32 20.91 -5.11
N ALA A 103 6.00 19.77 -5.24
CA ALA A 103 5.78 18.87 -6.35
C ALA A 103 5.85 17.40 -5.92
N MET A 104 5.05 16.59 -6.61
CA MET A 104 5.14 15.12 -6.64
C MET A 104 5.66 14.75 -8.02
N ILE A 105 6.74 13.98 -8.08
CA ILE A 105 7.54 13.78 -9.28
C ILE A 105 7.78 12.28 -9.48
N ALA A 106 7.41 11.76 -10.65
CA ALA A 106 7.89 10.47 -11.11
C ALA A 106 9.29 10.63 -11.69
N ARG A 107 10.25 9.80 -11.26
CA ARG A 107 11.60 9.72 -11.85
C ARG A 107 11.84 8.31 -12.35
N PHE A 108 12.41 8.18 -13.55
CA PHE A 108 12.69 6.91 -14.21
C PHE A 108 14.19 6.65 -14.27
N TYR A 109 14.59 5.40 -14.13
CA TYR A 109 15.98 4.97 -13.99
C TYR A 109 16.27 3.76 -14.87
N SER A 110 17.52 3.66 -15.34
CA SER A 110 17.97 2.54 -16.17
C SER A 110 18.30 1.29 -15.37
N SER A 111 18.51 1.42 -14.06
CA SER A 111 18.78 0.30 -13.16
C SER A 111 18.37 0.63 -11.73
N ARG A 112 18.35 -0.38 -10.87
CA ARG A 112 18.10 -0.22 -9.44
C ARG A 112 19.09 0.71 -8.74
N THR A 113 20.30 0.89 -9.28
CA THR A 113 21.40 1.60 -8.61
C THR A 113 21.91 2.82 -9.37
N SER A 114 21.29 3.17 -10.50
CA SER A 114 21.72 4.36 -11.27
C SER A 114 21.35 5.62 -10.52
N GLU A 115 22.30 6.51 -10.25
CA GLU A 115 22.04 7.72 -9.46
C GLU A 115 21.29 8.82 -10.25
N THR A 116 21.39 8.80 -11.58
CA THR A 116 20.78 9.82 -12.44
C THR A 116 19.54 9.28 -13.14
N PRO A 117 18.39 9.97 -13.08
CA PRO A 117 17.20 9.56 -13.80
C PRO A 117 17.38 9.75 -15.31
N VAL A 118 16.81 8.82 -16.09
CA VAL A 118 16.74 8.89 -17.56
C VAL A 118 15.51 9.66 -18.06
N GLY A 119 14.58 9.98 -17.16
CA GLY A 119 13.41 10.82 -17.42
C GLY A 119 12.67 11.15 -16.14
N SER A 120 11.87 12.21 -16.16
CA SER A 120 11.02 12.58 -15.02
C SER A 120 9.81 13.39 -15.48
N ALA A 121 8.73 13.33 -14.70
CA ALA A 121 7.55 14.18 -14.93
C ALA A 121 6.84 14.48 -13.60
N ASN A 122 6.27 15.68 -13.49
CA ASN A 122 5.48 16.07 -12.34
C ASN A 122 4.05 15.52 -12.46
N ALA A 123 3.44 15.23 -11.31
CA ALA A 123 2.03 14.86 -11.24
C ALA A 123 1.08 16.03 -11.54
N ALA A 124 1.52 17.28 -11.37
CA ALA A 124 0.84 18.48 -11.87
C ALA A 124 1.84 19.64 -11.89
N ASP A 125 1.39 20.84 -12.25
CA ASP A 125 2.19 22.05 -12.07
C ASP A 125 2.57 22.23 -10.58
N PRO A 126 3.85 22.51 -10.26
CA PRO A 126 4.28 22.69 -8.86
C PRO A 126 3.46 23.77 -8.14
N ALA A 127 2.95 23.43 -6.96
CA ALA A 127 2.07 24.31 -6.21
C ALA A 127 2.83 25.32 -5.35
N SER A 128 2.30 26.53 -5.25
CA SER A 128 2.80 27.58 -4.36
C SER A 128 1.64 28.26 -3.63
N GLY A 129 1.91 28.75 -2.42
CA GLY A 129 0.91 29.41 -1.58
C GLY A 129 0.17 28.43 -0.67
N THR A 130 -1.12 28.67 -0.44
CA THR A 130 -1.96 27.91 0.48
C THR A 130 -3.18 27.35 -0.24
N SER A 131 -3.43 26.05 -0.06
CA SER A 131 -4.59 25.35 -0.58
C SER A 131 -5.00 24.21 0.34
N GLY A 132 -6.27 23.81 0.30
CA GLY A 132 -6.69 22.52 0.83
C GLY A 132 -6.05 21.34 0.07
N TRP A 133 -6.50 20.13 0.37
CA TRP A 133 -6.12 18.95 -0.40
C TRP A 133 -6.60 19.08 -1.86
N THR A 134 -5.66 19.09 -2.78
CA THR A 134 -5.89 19.14 -4.22
C THR A 134 -5.37 17.87 -4.86
N ARG A 135 -6.15 17.31 -5.79
CA ARG A 135 -5.72 16.11 -6.53
C ARG A 135 -4.60 16.46 -7.49
N GLN A 136 -3.56 15.65 -7.48
CA GLN A 136 -2.41 15.69 -8.38
C GLN A 136 -2.51 14.47 -9.30
N TRP A 137 -2.31 14.65 -10.61
CA TRP A 137 -2.47 13.57 -11.58
C TRP A 137 -1.85 13.90 -12.94
N ALA A 138 -1.04 12.99 -13.48
CA ALA A 138 -0.56 13.05 -14.86
C ALA A 138 -0.38 11.65 -15.48
N ASP A 139 -0.70 11.53 -16.76
CA ASP A 139 -0.21 10.43 -17.58
C ASP A 139 1.29 10.64 -17.88
N LEU A 140 2.07 9.57 -17.81
CA LEU A 140 3.52 9.60 -17.88
C LEU A 140 4.04 9.05 -19.20
N VAL A 141 5.06 9.71 -19.75
CA VAL A 141 5.86 9.15 -20.85
C VAL A 141 7.04 8.39 -20.24
N THR A 142 6.97 7.06 -20.27
CA THR A 142 8.03 6.21 -19.73
C THR A 142 9.16 6.08 -20.76
N PRO A 143 10.41 6.46 -20.44
CA PRO A 143 11.54 6.26 -21.34
C PRO A 143 11.74 4.78 -21.65
N SER A 144 12.14 4.44 -22.88
CA SER A 144 12.32 3.03 -23.31
C SER A 144 13.39 2.27 -22.52
N ASN A 145 14.36 2.99 -21.94
CA ASN A 145 15.38 2.45 -21.05
C ASN A 145 15.05 2.67 -19.55
N GLY A 146 13.90 3.23 -19.20
CA GLY A 146 13.41 3.45 -17.84
C GLY A 146 12.76 2.20 -17.26
N THR A 147 13.57 1.21 -16.86
CA THR A 147 13.10 -0.08 -16.30
C THR A 147 12.85 -0.03 -14.80
N TYR A 148 13.16 1.10 -14.17
CA TYR A 148 12.89 1.38 -12.77
C TYR A 148 12.29 2.78 -12.63
N PHE A 149 11.55 2.99 -11.54
CA PHE A 149 11.00 4.28 -11.18
C PHE A 149 11.13 4.53 -9.67
N GLU A 150 10.90 5.78 -9.29
CA GLU A 150 10.56 6.17 -7.93
C GLU A 150 9.63 7.39 -7.97
N VAL A 151 9.10 7.72 -6.80
CA VAL A 151 8.37 8.98 -6.59
C VAL A 151 9.20 9.86 -5.66
N ARG A 152 9.40 11.12 -6.06
CA ARG A 152 10.03 12.16 -5.23
C ARG A 152 9.02 13.22 -4.88
N PHE A 153 9.10 13.71 -3.65
CA PHE A 153 8.36 14.89 -3.20
C PHE A 153 9.31 16.02 -2.90
N THR A 154 8.92 17.26 -3.22
CA THR A 154 9.75 18.44 -2.95
C THR A 154 8.93 19.59 -2.38
N ASN A 155 9.60 20.47 -1.64
CA ASN A 155 9.10 21.78 -1.23
C ASN A 155 10.27 22.77 -1.12
N ASP A 156 10.16 23.91 -1.76
CA ASP A 156 11.17 24.98 -1.72
C ASP A 156 10.99 25.86 -0.47
N PRO A 157 12.04 26.60 -0.07
CA PRO A 157 11.90 27.69 0.90
C PRO A 157 10.86 28.72 0.44
N PRO A 158 9.86 29.07 1.29
CA PRO A 158 8.93 30.14 0.97
C PRO A 158 9.63 31.50 0.96
N SER A 159 8.99 32.51 0.38
CA SER A 159 9.53 33.88 0.39
C SER A 159 9.55 34.53 1.77
N SER A 160 8.71 34.04 2.70
CA SER A 160 8.65 34.51 4.09
C SER A 160 8.02 33.45 4.99
N GLY A 161 8.44 33.38 6.24
CA GLY A 161 7.86 32.53 7.27
C GLY A 161 8.16 31.04 7.09
N THR A 162 7.20 30.19 7.46
CA THR A 162 7.30 28.72 7.33
C THR A 162 6.27 28.22 6.32
N GLY A 163 6.68 27.30 5.47
CA GLY A 163 5.88 26.63 4.46
C GLY A 163 5.86 25.12 4.68
N TYR A 164 4.71 24.51 4.41
CA TYR A 164 4.49 23.08 4.48
C TYR A 164 3.86 22.60 3.18
N ALA A 165 4.44 21.57 2.58
CA ALA A 165 3.78 20.76 1.57
C ALA A 165 3.48 19.39 2.20
N ARG A 166 2.23 18.94 2.08
CA ARG A 166 1.81 17.62 2.55
C ARG A 166 1.29 16.79 1.40
N PHE A 167 1.69 15.53 1.36
CA PHE A 167 1.37 14.59 0.31
C PHE A 167 0.74 13.34 0.91
N ASP A 168 -0.31 12.85 0.25
CA ASP A 168 -1.04 11.67 0.71
C ASP A 168 -1.66 10.92 -0.48
N ASP A 169 -2.00 9.65 -0.27
CA ASP A 169 -2.59 8.76 -1.27
C ASP A 169 -1.80 8.75 -2.60
N ALA A 170 -0.47 8.79 -2.52
CA ALA A 170 0.39 8.76 -3.69
C ALA A 170 0.31 7.39 -4.36
N ALA A 171 0.20 7.39 -5.69
CA ALA A 171 0.12 6.18 -6.48
C ALA A 171 0.95 6.32 -7.76
N PHE A 172 1.67 5.27 -8.09
CA PHE A 172 2.24 5.06 -9.42
C PHE A 172 1.49 3.89 -10.04
N ILE A 173 0.88 4.12 -11.18
CA ILE A 173 -0.14 3.23 -11.75
C ILE A 173 0.38 2.70 -13.08
N GLU A 174 0.40 1.38 -13.22
CA GLU A 174 0.68 0.68 -14.48
C GLU A 174 -0.65 0.26 -15.12
N TRP A 175 -0.84 0.60 -16.39
CA TRP A 175 -2.10 0.44 -17.09
C TRP A 175 -2.09 -0.77 -18.04
N GLU A 176 -3.21 -1.49 -18.06
CA GLU A 176 -3.52 -2.36 -19.18
C GLU A 176 -3.94 -1.55 -20.41
N PRO A 177 -3.83 -2.14 -21.62
CA PRO A 177 -4.30 -1.51 -22.85
C PRO A 177 -5.78 -1.10 -22.76
N TRP A 178 -6.13 -0.05 -23.49
CA TRP A 178 -7.51 0.37 -23.68
C TRP A 178 -8.33 -0.72 -24.38
N VAL A 179 -9.56 -0.89 -23.92
CA VAL A 179 -10.57 -1.73 -24.56
C VAL A 179 -11.87 -0.95 -24.67
N SER A 180 -12.73 -1.34 -25.62
CA SER A 180 -14.08 -0.77 -25.70
C SER A 180 -14.84 -0.94 -24.38
N ALA A 181 -15.54 0.12 -23.96
CA ALA A 181 -16.47 0.09 -22.84
C ALA A 181 -17.82 -0.53 -23.20
N ASP A 182 -18.05 -0.90 -24.47
CA ASP A 182 -19.20 -1.69 -24.90
C ASP A 182 -19.01 -3.15 -24.45
N ALA A 183 -19.59 -3.49 -23.30
CA ALA A 183 -19.52 -4.81 -22.68
C ALA A 183 -18.08 -5.34 -22.46
N PRO A 184 -17.24 -4.65 -21.68
CA PRO A 184 -15.87 -5.07 -21.45
C PRO A 184 -15.83 -6.45 -20.79
N ALA A 185 -14.86 -7.27 -21.21
CA ALA A 185 -14.64 -8.58 -20.61
C ALA A 185 -14.35 -8.45 -19.10
N ALA A 186 -14.87 -9.41 -18.33
CA ALA A 186 -14.54 -9.48 -16.91
C ALA A 186 -13.03 -9.75 -16.74
N VAL A 187 -12.40 -8.99 -15.87
CA VAL A 187 -11.04 -9.22 -15.42
C VAL A 187 -11.06 -10.42 -14.46
N PRO A 188 -10.26 -11.48 -14.74
CA PRO A 188 -10.19 -12.63 -13.85
C PRO A 188 -9.81 -12.23 -12.43
N SER A 189 -10.43 -12.88 -11.45
CA SER A 189 -10.08 -12.74 -10.03
C SER A 189 -9.36 -13.99 -9.51
N PRO A 190 -8.46 -13.87 -8.51
CA PRO A 190 -8.03 -12.63 -7.86
C PRO A 190 -7.16 -11.76 -8.78
N ASN A 191 -7.26 -10.44 -8.63
CA ASN A 191 -6.42 -9.47 -9.34
C ASN A 191 -5.84 -8.42 -8.38
N ASN A 192 -5.11 -7.45 -8.92
CA ASN A 192 -4.49 -6.35 -8.18
C ASN A 192 -4.83 -4.97 -8.76
N PHE A 193 -5.93 -4.85 -9.50
CA PHE A 193 -6.37 -3.58 -10.07
C PHE A 193 -7.15 -2.77 -9.03
N ARG A 194 -6.76 -1.50 -8.90
CA ARG A 194 -7.36 -0.53 -7.96
C ARG A 194 -7.81 0.75 -8.66
N PHE A 195 -7.39 0.93 -9.90
CA PHE A 195 -7.70 2.11 -10.69
C PHE A 195 -8.48 1.72 -11.92
N LEU A 196 -9.43 2.59 -12.27
CA LEU A 196 -10.21 2.54 -13.50
C LEU A 196 -10.03 3.87 -14.20
N GLN A 197 -9.77 3.84 -15.49
CA GLN A 197 -9.78 5.04 -16.32
C GLN A 197 -10.69 4.83 -17.51
N VAL A 198 -11.40 5.89 -17.87
CA VAL A 198 -12.25 5.92 -19.06
C VAL A 198 -11.86 7.10 -19.92
N ARG A 199 -12.04 6.94 -21.24
CA ARG A 199 -11.91 8.04 -22.20
C ARG A 199 -12.98 7.91 -23.28
N SER A 200 -13.26 9.01 -23.96
CA SER A 200 -14.12 9.07 -25.14
C SER A 200 -13.43 9.97 -26.16
N GLU A 201 -13.52 9.62 -27.44
CA GLU A 201 -12.90 10.37 -28.53
C GLU A 201 -13.57 11.74 -28.75
N ASP A 202 -14.87 11.82 -28.47
CA ASP A 202 -15.71 12.98 -28.84
C ASP A 202 -16.20 13.80 -27.64
N ALA A 203 -15.92 13.33 -26.42
CA ALA A 203 -16.27 14.08 -25.22
C ALA A 203 -15.29 15.25 -25.05
N GLY A 204 -15.78 16.49 -25.22
CA GLY A 204 -15.13 17.64 -24.61
C GLY A 204 -15.00 17.45 -23.09
N PRO A 205 -14.32 18.37 -22.37
CA PRO A 205 -14.23 18.28 -20.91
C PRO A 205 -15.63 18.11 -20.30
N GLY A 206 -15.84 16.99 -19.63
CA GLY A 206 -17.17 16.53 -19.23
C GLY A 206 -17.12 15.53 -18.09
N THR A 207 -18.31 15.04 -17.69
CA THR A 207 -18.44 14.03 -16.65
C THR A 207 -18.91 12.72 -17.27
N ALA A 208 -18.30 11.62 -16.82
CA ALA A 208 -18.76 10.27 -17.08
C ALA A 208 -19.20 9.63 -15.77
N ARG A 209 -20.25 8.82 -15.82
CA ARG A 209 -20.66 7.93 -14.75
C ARG A 209 -20.23 6.52 -15.13
N ILE A 210 -19.61 5.84 -14.18
CA ILE A 210 -19.13 4.48 -14.39
C ILE A 210 -19.81 3.60 -13.36
N LEU A 211 -20.52 2.57 -13.83
CA LEU A 211 -20.90 1.45 -12.97
C LEU A 211 -19.80 0.40 -13.08
N TYR A 212 -19.40 -0.16 -11.94
CA TYR A 212 -18.37 -1.18 -11.88
C TYR A 212 -18.70 -2.25 -10.84
N GLU A 213 -18.09 -3.41 -11.00
CA GLU A 213 -18.17 -4.53 -10.07
C GLU A 213 -16.80 -4.81 -9.49
N GLU A 214 -16.78 -4.95 -8.18
CA GLU A 214 -15.64 -5.47 -7.45
C GLU A 214 -15.93 -6.90 -7.02
N THR A 215 -15.08 -7.84 -7.43
CA THR A 215 -15.11 -9.21 -6.90
C THR A 215 -14.08 -9.28 -5.80
N ALA A 216 -14.55 -9.13 -4.56
CA ALA A 216 -13.77 -9.50 -3.41
C ALA A 216 -13.67 -11.03 -3.37
N TYR A 217 -12.45 -11.57 -3.41
CA TYR A 217 -12.24 -12.91 -2.89
C TYR A 217 -12.31 -12.78 -1.36
N GLU A 218 -13.52 -12.87 -0.81
CA GLU A 218 -13.59 -13.28 0.58
C GLU A 218 -12.87 -14.63 0.62
N ARG A 219 -11.80 -14.73 1.42
CA ARG A 219 -11.46 -16.05 1.95
C ARG A 219 -12.68 -16.46 2.75
N THR A 220 -13.65 -17.11 2.11
CA THR A 220 -14.31 -18.19 2.79
C THR A 220 -13.14 -19.07 3.18
N ALA A 221 -12.80 -19.07 4.47
CA ALA A 221 -12.03 -20.15 5.01
C ALA A 221 -12.85 -21.38 4.64
N THR A 222 -12.51 -22.02 3.52
CA THR A 222 -13.00 -23.35 3.24
C THR A 222 -12.28 -24.20 4.28
N SER A 223 -12.92 -24.30 5.44
CA SER A 223 -12.65 -25.39 6.34
C SER A 223 -12.74 -26.64 5.48
N ILE A 224 -11.72 -27.49 5.57
CA ILE A 224 -11.82 -28.82 4.98
C ILE A 224 -12.96 -29.61 5.70
N ASP A 225 -13.44 -29.09 6.85
CA ASP A 225 -14.59 -29.56 7.63
C ASP A 225 -15.59 -28.42 7.91
N GLY A 226 -16.61 -28.23 7.06
CA GLY A 226 -17.72 -27.24 7.09
C GLY A 226 -18.02 -26.42 8.36
N GLY A 227 -17.09 -25.59 8.82
CA GLY A 227 -17.23 -24.70 9.97
C GLY A 227 -17.68 -23.29 9.57
N PRO A 228 -18.33 -22.54 10.49
CA PRO A 228 -18.86 -21.21 10.22
C PRO A 228 -17.75 -20.20 9.84
N PRO A 229 -18.10 -19.13 9.08
CA PRO A 229 -17.14 -18.13 8.63
C PRO A 229 -16.47 -17.40 9.81
N ALA A 230 -15.24 -16.93 9.57
CA ALA A 230 -14.39 -16.28 10.55
C ALA A 230 -15.12 -15.18 11.35
N ALA A 231 -15.10 -15.32 12.68
CA ALA A 231 -15.67 -14.35 13.59
C ALA A 231 -15.01 -12.97 13.39
N ARG A 232 -15.84 -11.96 13.05
CA ARG A 232 -15.42 -10.56 12.96
C ARG A 232 -14.69 -10.15 14.25
N GLY A 233 -13.48 -9.58 14.12
CA GLY A 233 -12.70 -9.06 15.24
C GLY A 233 -11.54 -9.94 15.73
N ALA A 234 -11.33 -11.13 15.15
CA ALA A 234 -10.13 -11.91 15.42
C ALA A 234 -8.92 -11.33 14.68
N SER A 235 -7.81 -11.13 15.40
CA SER A 235 -6.54 -10.67 14.84
C SER A 235 -5.39 -11.50 15.41
N LEU A 236 -4.35 -11.70 14.61
CA LEU A 236 -3.11 -12.37 15.02
C LEU A 236 -1.92 -11.45 14.69
N LEU A 237 -1.33 -10.88 15.71
CA LEU A 237 -0.20 -9.95 15.61
C LEU A 237 1.08 -10.65 16.07
N ALA A 238 2.22 -10.16 15.61
CA ALA A 238 3.54 -10.60 16.05
C ALA A 238 4.47 -9.40 16.16
N TYR A 239 5.04 -9.17 17.34
CA TYR A 239 5.95 -8.05 17.59
C TYR A 239 7.02 -8.41 18.64
N PRO A 240 8.29 -8.02 18.42
CA PRO A 240 8.83 -7.46 17.19
C PRO A 240 8.75 -8.47 16.02
N ASN A 241 8.73 -7.97 14.79
CA ASN A 241 8.85 -8.77 13.57
C ASN A 241 9.44 -7.89 12.47
N PRO A 242 10.67 -8.13 11.97
CA PRO A 242 11.59 -9.21 12.31
C PRO A 242 12.07 -9.24 13.78
N PHE A 243 12.59 -10.37 14.27
CA PHE A 243 12.96 -10.55 15.68
C PHE A 243 14.21 -11.42 15.89
N ASN A 244 14.92 -11.24 17.02
CA ASN A 244 16.09 -12.02 17.42
C ASN A 244 16.12 -12.30 18.95
N PRO A 245 16.03 -13.56 19.40
CA PRO A 245 15.28 -14.66 18.81
C PRO A 245 13.83 -14.68 19.34
N ARG A 246 13.37 -13.64 20.05
CA ARG A 246 12.06 -13.61 20.73
C ARG A 246 11.05 -12.66 20.08
N THR A 247 9.84 -13.15 19.83
CA THR A 247 8.66 -12.37 19.41
C THR A 247 7.46 -12.70 20.28
N THR A 248 6.61 -11.71 20.53
CA THR A 248 5.30 -11.88 21.17
C THR A 248 4.24 -12.00 20.09
N ILE A 249 3.41 -13.02 20.19
CA ILE A 249 2.28 -13.28 19.31
C ILE A 249 1.01 -13.02 20.11
N GLU A 250 0.20 -12.09 19.63
CA GLU A 250 -1.08 -11.74 20.26
C GLU A 250 -2.25 -12.21 19.40
N LEU A 251 -3.20 -12.88 20.04
CA LEU A 251 -4.42 -13.36 19.42
C LEU A 251 -5.63 -12.70 20.10
N ALA A 252 -6.35 -11.85 19.39
CA ALA A 252 -7.66 -11.38 19.83
C ALA A 252 -8.70 -12.48 19.55
N VAL A 253 -9.42 -12.93 20.57
CA VAL A 253 -10.45 -13.97 20.47
C VAL A 253 -11.83 -13.30 20.53
N PRO A 254 -12.53 -13.07 19.41
CA PRO A 254 -13.83 -12.41 19.39
C PRO A 254 -14.97 -13.35 19.81
N GLY A 255 -16.14 -12.78 20.16
CA GLY A 255 -17.37 -13.51 20.45
C GLY A 255 -17.69 -13.62 21.93
N GLU A 256 -18.59 -14.54 22.27
CA GLU A 256 -19.04 -14.82 23.65
C GLU A 256 -18.78 -16.29 24.01
N GLY A 257 -18.58 -16.58 25.30
CA GLY A 257 -18.35 -17.94 25.80
C GLY A 257 -16.89 -18.41 25.80
N ARG A 258 -16.68 -19.72 25.95
CA ARG A 258 -15.35 -20.35 25.87
C ARG A 258 -15.20 -21.06 24.53
N VAL A 259 -14.12 -20.77 23.82
CA VAL A 259 -13.84 -21.33 22.49
C VAL A 259 -12.51 -22.09 22.47
N PRO A 260 -12.41 -23.22 21.76
CA PRO A 260 -11.16 -23.95 21.60
C PRO A 260 -10.21 -23.17 20.68
N VAL A 261 -8.99 -22.94 21.18
CA VAL A 261 -7.93 -22.20 20.50
C VAL A 261 -6.68 -23.07 20.38
N ARG A 262 -6.08 -23.07 19.19
CA ARG A 262 -4.74 -23.64 18.95
C ARG A 262 -3.87 -22.64 18.23
N VAL A 263 -2.67 -22.39 18.75
CA VAL A 263 -1.68 -21.52 18.11
C VAL A 263 -0.37 -22.27 17.97
N ALA A 264 0.17 -22.28 16.75
CA ALA A 264 1.41 -22.97 16.44
C ALA A 264 2.20 -22.24 15.35
N VAL A 265 3.51 -22.44 15.32
CA VAL A 265 4.43 -21.91 14.33
C VAL A 265 4.76 -22.98 13.31
N TYR A 266 4.84 -22.62 12.03
CA TYR A 266 5.12 -23.50 10.90
C TYR A 266 6.26 -22.97 10.05
N ASP A 267 7.03 -23.85 9.43
CA ASP A 267 8.03 -23.49 8.42
C ASP A 267 7.40 -23.30 7.03
N LEU A 268 8.21 -22.88 6.04
CA LEU A 268 7.78 -22.69 4.65
C LEU A 268 7.20 -23.94 3.98
N ARG A 269 7.50 -25.13 4.50
CA ARG A 269 6.99 -26.42 3.99
C ARG A 269 5.68 -26.82 4.68
N GLY A 270 5.14 -25.97 5.56
CA GLY A 270 3.94 -26.25 6.34
C GLY A 270 4.17 -27.23 7.48
N ARG A 271 5.42 -27.56 7.82
CA ARG A 271 5.73 -28.42 8.97
C ARG A 271 5.66 -27.60 10.25
N ARG A 272 4.95 -28.11 11.26
CA ARG A 272 4.87 -27.48 12.58
C ARG A 272 6.24 -27.49 13.25
N VAL A 273 6.67 -26.31 13.68
CA VAL A 273 7.93 -26.05 14.38
C VAL A 273 7.69 -25.99 15.88
N ALA A 274 6.69 -25.22 16.32
CA ALA A 274 6.39 -25.04 17.74
C ALA A 274 4.88 -24.96 17.97
N THR A 275 4.43 -25.43 19.13
CA THR A 275 3.07 -25.23 19.65
C THR A 275 3.11 -24.17 20.73
N LEU A 276 2.49 -23.02 20.49
CA LEU A 276 2.49 -21.89 21.43
C LEU A 276 1.33 -21.96 22.41
N PHE A 277 0.18 -22.46 21.97
CA PHE A 277 -1.00 -22.61 22.80
C PHE A 277 -1.93 -23.71 22.30
N ARG A 278 -2.57 -24.43 23.23
CA ARG A 278 -3.66 -25.36 22.95
C ARG A 278 -4.57 -25.45 24.19
N GLY A 279 -5.78 -24.92 24.08
CA GLY A 279 -6.74 -24.92 25.19
C GLY A 279 -8.02 -24.18 24.85
N GLU A 280 -8.87 -23.93 25.83
CA GLU A 280 -10.04 -23.06 25.68
C GLU A 280 -9.71 -21.65 26.20
N VAL A 281 -10.18 -20.64 25.48
CA VAL A 281 -10.03 -19.23 25.85
C VAL A 281 -11.43 -18.62 25.99
N GLU A 282 -11.61 -17.77 26.98
CA GLU A 282 -12.81 -16.95 27.12
C GLU A 282 -12.78 -15.85 26.05
N SER A 283 -13.80 -15.84 25.19
CA SER A 283 -13.96 -14.85 24.13
C SER A 283 -14.07 -13.43 24.70
N GLY A 284 -13.67 -12.44 23.90
CA GLY A 284 -13.49 -11.06 24.33
C GLY A 284 -12.13 -10.74 24.95
N LYS A 285 -11.19 -11.70 24.98
CA LYS A 285 -9.83 -11.52 25.52
C LYS A 285 -8.75 -11.58 24.45
N THR A 286 -7.63 -10.90 24.72
CA THR A 286 -6.39 -11.04 23.96
C THR A 286 -5.47 -12.02 24.66
N LEU A 287 -5.08 -13.09 23.94
CA LEU A 287 -4.11 -14.08 24.40
C LEU A 287 -2.71 -13.70 23.89
N GLY A 288 -1.80 -13.38 24.80
CA GLY A 288 -0.38 -13.18 24.51
C GLY A 288 0.41 -14.48 24.66
N MET A 289 1.21 -14.81 23.66
CA MET A 289 2.13 -15.96 23.64
C MET A 289 3.51 -15.47 23.22
N THR A 290 4.57 -16.18 23.61
CA THR A 290 5.93 -15.85 23.19
C THR A 290 6.53 -17.01 22.42
N TRP A 291 7.18 -16.71 21.30
CA TRP A 291 8.06 -17.64 20.62
C TRP A 291 9.49 -17.14 20.68
N ASP A 292 10.40 -18.00 21.13
CA ASP A 292 11.82 -17.74 21.32
C ASP A 292 12.70 -18.38 20.23
N GLY A 293 12.09 -18.77 19.11
CA GLY A 293 12.80 -19.38 17.99
C GLY A 293 13.26 -20.81 18.28
N LEU A 294 12.61 -21.51 19.22
CA LEU A 294 12.83 -22.93 19.51
C LEU A 294 11.72 -23.80 18.89
N ASP A 295 12.06 -25.03 18.48
CA ASP A 295 11.09 -26.06 18.11
C ASP A 295 10.47 -26.73 19.34
N ASP A 296 9.44 -27.56 19.15
CA ASP A 296 8.79 -28.35 20.23
C ASP A 296 9.79 -29.25 21.01
N GLY A 297 10.98 -29.52 20.47
CA GLY A 297 12.05 -30.28 21.10
C GLY A 297 13.14 -29.41 21.76
N GLY A 298 12.95 -28.09 21.84
CA GLY A 298 13.90 -27.15 22.43
C GLY A 298 15.11 -26.82 21.54
N ARG A 299 15.12 -27.22 20.27
CA ARG A 299 16.21 -26.91 19.33
C ARG A 299 15.96 -25.59 18.64
N GLY A 300 17.02 -24.82 18.40
CA GLY A 300 16.93 -23.56 17.69
C GLY A 300 16.47 -23.73 16.24
N ALA A 301 15.39 -23.05 15.88
CA ALA A 301 14.96 -22.88 14.50
C ALA A 301 15.96 -21.97 13.74
N PRO A 302 16.35 -22.29 12.49
CA PRO A 302 17.27 -21.46 11.71
C PRO A 302 16.67 -20.08 11.39
N SER A 303 17.52 -19.08 11.11
CA SER A 303 17.07 -17.79 10.56
C SER A 303 16.23 -18.03 9.29
N GLY A 304 15.12 -17.30 9.16
CA GLY A 304 14.22 -17.50 8.02
C GLY A 304 12.78 -17.08 8.28
N ILE A 305 11.92 -17.45 7.32
CA ILE A 305 10.50 -17.13 7.34
C ILE A 305 9.72 -18.28 7.96
N TYR A 306 8.83 -17.93 8.90
CA TYR A 306 7.91 -18.83 9.55
C TYR A 306 6.49 -18.24 9.52
N PHE A 307 5.51 -19.04 9.91
CA PHE A 307 4.12 -18.61 10.01
C PHE A 307 3.53 -19.02 11.36
N ALA A 308 3.12 -18.04 12.18
CA ALA A 308 2.21 -18.31 13.28
C ALA A 308 0.82 -18.54 12.71
N ARG A 309 0.17 -19.64 13.10
CA ARG A 309 -1.20 -19.95 12.72
C ARG A 309 -2.03 -20.20 13.97
N ALA A 310 -3.12 -19.44 14.12
CA ALA A 310 -4.14 -19.63 15.12
C ALA A 310 -5.37 -20.32 14.50
N LEU A 311 -5.97 -21.25 15.24
CA LEU A 311 -7.25 -21.89 14.93
C LEU A 311 -8.22 -21.57 16.06
N ILE A 312 -9.34 -20.93 15.76
CA ILE A 312 -10.42 -20.59 16.68
C ILE A 312 -11.72 -21.06 16.04
N ASP A 313 -12.45 -21.98 16.68
CA ASP A 313 -13.80 -22.39 16.26
C ASP A 313 -13.93 -22.63 14.72
N GLY A 314 -13.01 -23.42 14.16
CA GLY A 314 -12.95 -23.73 12.72
C GLY A 314 -12.31 -22.66 11.83
N SER A 315 -12.11 -21.45 12.33
CA SER A 315 -11.47 -20.33 11.62
C SER A 315 -9.96 -20.34 11.79
N SER A 316 -9.21 -20.00 10.73
CA SER A 316 -7.75 -19.93 10.77
C SER A 316 -7.20 -18.54 10.48
N PHE A 317 -6.25 -18.09 11.30
CA PHE A 317 -5.54 -16.82 11.15
C PHE A 317 -4.05 -17.10 11.02
N THR A 318 -3.36 -16.41 10.12
CA THR A 318 -1.92 -16.63 9.87
C THR A 318 -1.17 -15.31 9.87
N ARG A 319 -0.02 -15.27 10.56
CA ARG A 319 0.90 -14.13 10.58
C ARG A 319 2.31 -14.59 10.18
N LYS A 320 2.91 -13.90 9.20
CA LYS A 320 4.31 -14.13 8.80
C LYS A 320 5.24 -13.68 9.92
N LEU A 321 6.25 -14.50 10.20
CA LEU A 321 7.32 -14.24 11.17
C LEU A 321 8.68 -14.28 10.46
N VAL A 322 9.58 -13.37 10.82
CA VAL A 322 10.95 -13.30 10.28
C VAL A 322 11.94 -13.41 11.43
N LEU A 323 12.52 -14.61 11.61
CA LEU A 323 13.53 -14.87 12.62
C LEU A 323 14.91 -14.48 12.09
N LEU A 324 15.55 -13.57 12.80
CA LEU A 324 16.95 -13.17 12.61
C LEU A 324 17.75 -13.79 13.76
N ARG A 325 18.76 -14.60 13.42
CA ARG A 325 19.74 -15.13 14.36
C ARG A 325 21.11 -14.63 13.95
#